data_AF-A0A955MVG3-F1
#
_entry.id   AF-A0A955MVG3-F1
#
_cell.length_a   1.000
_cell.length_b   1.000
_cell.length_c   1.000
_cell.angle_alpha   90.00
_cell.angle_beta   90.00
_cell.angle_gamma   90.00
#
_symmetry.space_group_name_H-M   'P 1'
#
loop_
_entity.id
_entity.type
_entity.pdbx_description
1 polymer ?
#
loop_
_entity_poly.entity_id
_entity_poly.type
_entity_poly.pdbx_seq_one_letter_code
_entity_poly.pdbx_strand_id
1 'polypeptide(L)'
;MADTKQEYDGLGLVETQTVELFQSGFEFESGVRFGPITVAYETYGTLNEARDNAILVCHALSGGAHAAGWHEDQRKPGWWDTMIGPGKSFDTNKYFVVSSSCIGSCYGTSGPASIDPETGKPYGLRFPMVTIRDMVEVQ
;
A
#
# COMPACT_ATOMS: atom_id res chain seq x y z
N MET A 1 -15.87 -26.30 20.07
CA MET A 1 -15.49 -26.06 18.66
C MET A 1 -13.99 -25.86 18.68
N ALA A 2 -13.24 -26.68 17.96
CA ALA A 2 -11.78 -26.63 18.00
C ALA A 2 -11.29 -25.38 17.26
N ASP A 3 -10.59 -24.50 17.97
CA ASP A 3 -9.76 -23.44 17.38
C ASP A 3 -8.73 -24.09 16.47
N THR A 4 -9.01 -24.09 15.18
CA THR A 4 -8.06 -24.54 14.18
C THR A 4 -7.17 -23.35 13.92
N LYS A 5 -6.00 -23.29 14.58
CA LYS A 5 -4.98 -22.29 14.25
C LYS A 5 -4.68 -22.41 12.76
N GLN A 6 -4.95 -21.35 12.01
CA GLN A 6 -4.62 -21.28 10.60
C GLN A 6 -3.09 -21.31 10.47
N GLU A 7 -2.54 -22.35 9.85
CA GLU A 7 -1.12 -22.38 9.48
C GLU A 7 -0.92 -21.41 8.33
N TYR A 8 -0.11 -20.38 8.58
CA TYR A 8 0.22 -19.37 7.58
C TYR A 8 1.46 -19.83 6.79
N ASP A 9 1.25 -20.34 5.58
CA ASP A 9 2.34 -20.66 4.66
C ASP A 9 3.01 -19.39 4.09
N GLY A 10 4.25 -19.51 3.62
CA GLY A 10 4.96 -18.46 2.89
C GLY A 10 5.51 -17.35 3.78
N LEU A 11 5.03 -16.11 3.59
CA LEU A 11 5.49 -14.93 4.34
C LEU A 11 4.94 -14.85 5.76
N GLY A 12 3.93 -15.66 6.10
CA GLY A 12 3.28 -15.58 7.40
C GLY A 12 2.41 -14.31 7.54
N LEU A 13 2.33 -13.79 8.76
CA LEU A 13 1.62 -12.55 9.07
C LEU A 13 2.42 -11.33 8.62
N VAL A 14 1.73 -10.37 8.01
CA VAL A 14 2.26 -9.08 7.59
C VAL A 14 1.36 -7.96 8.12
N GLU A 15 1.87 -6.73 8.13
CA GLU A 15 1.15 -5.58 8.65
C GLU A 15 1.23 -4.41 7.67
N THR A 16 0.09 -3.79 7.38
CA THR A 16 0.04 -2.52 6.65
C THR A 16 0.61 -1.40 7.49
N GLN A 17 1.64 -0.74 6.97
CA GLN A 17 2.22 0.45 7.56
C GLN A 17 1.69 1.71 6.87
N THR A 18 1.86 2.85 7.51
CA THR A 18 1.58 4.15 6.90
C THR A 18 2.78 5.07 7.00
N VAL A 19 2.93 5.93 6.00
CA VAL A 19 3.92 7.01 5.99
C VAL A 19 3.24 8.28 5.51
N GLU A 20 3.57 9.41 6.13
CA GLU A 20 3.10 10.72 5.64
C GLU A 20 4.16 11.36 4.75
N LEU A 21 3.81 11.59 3.49
CA LEU A 21 4.62 12.24 2.48
C LEU A 21 4.06 13.64 2.18
N PHE A 22 4.85 14.44 1.46
CA PHE A 22 4.43 15.76 0.95
C PHE A 22 3.85 16.69 2.04
N GLN A 23 4.56 16.83 3.15
CA GLN A 23 4.16 17.66 4.30
C GLN A 23 3.86 19.12 3.92
N SER A 24 4.54 19.64 2.88
CA SER A 24 4.32 20.98 2.33
C SER A 24 3.26 21.03 1.22
N GLY A 25 2.58 19.92 0.93
CA GLY A 25 1.62 19.75 -0.15
C GLY A 25 2.25 19.24 -1.45
N PHE A 26 1.50 18.39 -2.14
CA PHE A 26 1.77 17.85 -3.48
C PHE A 26 0.88 18.59 -4.50
N GLU A 27 1.43 18.92 -5.66
CA GLU A 27 0.69 19.55 -6.76
C GLU A 27 0.22 18.47 -7.73
N PHE A 28 -1.10 18.24 -7.75
CA PHE A 28 -1.71 17.27 -8.65
C PHE A 28 -1.72 17.80 -10.09
N GLU A 29 -1.79 16.92 -11.10
CA GLU A 29 -1.97 17.33 -12.51
C GLU A 29 -3.23 18.18 -12.73
N SER A 30 -4.20 18.12 -11.82
CA SER A 30 -5.38 19.00 -11.81
C SER A 30 -5.09 20.47 -11.43
N GLY A 31 -3.87 20.79 -10.98
CA GLY A 31 -3.47 22.11 -10.48
C GLY A 31 -3.84 22.37 -9.01
N VAL A 32 -4.45 21.39 -8.33
CA VAL A 32 -4.79 21.50 -6.90
C VAL A 32 -3.58 21.08 -6.08
N ARG A 33 -3.20 21.91 -5.09
CA ARG A 33 -2.22 21.55 -4.07
C ARG A 33 -2.91 20.91 -2.86
N PHE A 34 -2.46 19.73 -2.46
CA PHE A 34 -3.05 18.99 -1.34
C PHE A 34 -1.97 18.25 -0.54
N GLY A 35 -2.08 18.26 0.78
CA GLY A 35 -1.22 17.50 1.68
C GLY A 35 -1.40 17.91 3.14
N PRO A 36 -0.79 17.20 4.10
CA PRO A 36 0.06 16.00 3.90
C PRO A 36 -0.70 14.81 3.31
N ILE A 37 0.03 13.90 2.66
CA ILE A 37 -0.52 12.68 2.07
C ILE A 37 -0.09 11.49 2.91
N THR A 38 -1.05 10.77 3.49
CA THR A 38 -0.81 9.47 4.11
C THR A 38 -0.80 8.39 3.03
N VAL A 39 0.26 7.59 2.95
CA VAL A 39 0.37 6.43 2.06
C VAL A 39 0.40 5.16 2.90
N ALA A 40 -0.53 4.26 2.63
CA ALA A 40 -0.54 2.91 3.18
C ALA A 40 0.29 1.98 2.29
N TYR A 41 1.21 1.23 2.91
CA TYR A 41 2.13 0.35 2.19
C TYR A 41 2.48 -0.88 3.02
N GLU A 42 2.95 -1.93 2.34
CA GLU A 42 3.54 -3.12 2.92
C GLU A 42 4.89 -3.39 2.26
N THR A 43 5.77 -4.08 3.00
CA THR A 43 7.08 -4.50 2.48
C THR A 43 7.33 -5.96 2.79
N TYR A 44 8.04 -6.63 1.88
CA TYR A 44 8.33 -8.06 1.97
C TYR A 44 9.80 -8.32 1.66
N GLY A 45 10.46 -9.13 2.49
CA GLY A 45 11.91 -9.37 2.38
C GLY A 45 12.73 -8.30 3.09
N THR A 46 13.97 -8.08 2.64
CA THR A 46 14.90 -7.14 3.29
C THR A 46 15.67 -6.33 2.27
N LEU A 47 15.67 -5.00 2.45
CA LEU A 47 16.45 -4.08 1.63
C LEU A 47 17.94 -4.29 1.94
N ASN A 48 18.74 -4.56 0.91
CA ASN A 48 20.18 -4.74 1.09
C ASN A 48 20.89 -3.39 1.32
N GLU A 49 22.15 -3.43 1.74
CA GLU A 49 22.94 -2.22 2.02
C GLU A 49 23.10 -1.32 0.79
N ALA A 50 23.23 -1.90 -0.41
CA ALA A 50 23.38 -1.18 -1.67
C ALA A 50 22.07 -0.54 -2.17
N ARG A 51 20.91 -0.96 -1.63
CA ARG A 51 19.56 -0.56 -2.04
C ARG A 51 19.25 -0.79 -3.52
N ASP A 52 19.84 -1.83 -4.12
CA ASP A 52 19.66 -2.18 -5.53
C ASP A 52 18.74 -3.39 -5.74
N ASN A 53 18.13 -3.91 -4.67
CA ASN A 53 17.23 -5.06 -4.71
C ASN A 53 15.75 -4.72 -4.49
N ALA A 54 15.35 -3.45 -4.62
CA ALA A 54 13.98 -3.01 -4.42
C ALA A 54 13.09 -3.26 -5.66
N ILE A 55 11.88 -3.76 -5.44
CA ILE A 55 10.85 -3.93 -6.47
C ILE A 55 9.55 -3.28 -5.98
N LEU A 56 9.01 -2.32 -6.75
CA LEU A 56 7.68 -1.76 -6.52
C LEU A 56 6.61 -2.59 -7.26
N VAL A 57 5.59 -3.01 -6.52
CA VAL A 57 4.41 -3.70 -7.05
C VAL A 57 3.23 -2.71 -7.06
N CYS A 58 2.73 -2.39 -8.25
CA CYS A 58 1.55 -1.56 -8.42
C CYS A 58 0.30 -2.45 -8.46
N HIS A 59 -0.68 -2.17 -7.60
CA HIS A 59 -1.92 -2.95 -7.55
C HIS A 59 -2.88 -2.62 -8.71
N ALA A 60 -3.80 -3.55 -9.00
CA ALA A 60 -4.90 -3.33 -9.94
C ALA A 60 -5.98 -2.39 -9.37
N LEU A 61 -7.01 -2.04 -10.15
CA LEU A 61 -8.01 -1.01 -9.79
C LEU A 61 -8.62 -1.14 -8.38
N SER A 62 -8.96 -2.36 -7.95
CA SER A 62 -9.59 -2.64 -6.64
C SER A 62 -8.62 -3.25 -5.63
N GLY A 63 -7.32 -3.22 -5.91
CA GLY A 63 -6.29 -3.69 -5.01
C GLY A 63 -5.87 -2.62 -3.99
N GLY A 64 -5.08 -3.04 -3.02
CA GLY A 64 -4.42 -2.14 -2.08
C GLY A 64 -3.00 -2.62 -1.77
N ALA A 65 -2.40 -2.08 -0.72
CA ALA A 65 -1.03 -2.41 -0.30
C ALA A 65 -0.81 -3.90 -0.03
N HIS A 66 -1.83 -4.64 0.39
CA HIS A 66 -1.73 -6.05 0.79
C HIS A 66 -1.57 -7.02 -0.40
N ALA A 67 -0.36 -7.12 -0.94
CA ALA A 67 -0.04 -7.95 -2.10
C ALA A 67 0.28 -9.41 -1.75
N ALA A 68 0.81 -9.70 -0.56
CA ALA A 68 1.18 -11.06 -0.14
C ALA A 68 1.16 -11.25 1.38
N GLY A 69 1.28 -12.49 1.84
CA GLY A 69 1.19 -12.82 3.27
C GLY A 69 -0.25 -12.76 3.79
N TRP A 70 -0.41 -12.79 5.11
CA TRP A 70 -1.71 -12.85 5.80
C TRP A 70 -1.87 -11.69 6.78
N HIS A 71 -3.11 -11.21 6.96
CA HIS A 71 -3.49 -10.47 8.17
C HIS A 71 -4.28 -11.39 9.10
N GLU A 72 -4.18 -11.20 10.41
CA GLU A 72 -4.71 -12.13 11.44
C GLU A 72 -6.18 -12.52 11.28
N ASP A 73 -7.02 -11.63 10.72
CA ASP A 73 -8.46 -11.84 10.56
C ASP A 73 -8.91 -12.10 9.10
N GLN A 74 -7.97 -12.26 8.17
CA GLN A 74 -8.28 -12.45 6.74
C GLN A 74 -8.43 -13.92 6.38
N ARG A 75 -9.49 -14.24 5.62
CA ARG A 75 -9.73 -15.60 5.09
C ARG A 75 -8.84 -15.97 3.90
N LYS A 76 -8.14 -15.00 3.32
CA LYS A 76 -7.30 -15.17 2.13
C LYS A 76 -5.99 -14.39 2.31
N PRO A 77 -4.88 -14.86 1.72
CA PRO A 77 -3.66 -14.08 1.71
C PRO A 77 -3.79 -12.90 0.75
N GLY A 78 -2.76 -12.06 0.69
CA GLY A 78 -2.67 -10.93 -0.22
C GLY A 78 -2.95 -11.29 -1.69
N TRP A 79 -3.39 -10.29 -2.45
CA TRP A 79 -4.00 -10.50 -3.77
C TRP A 79 -3.05 -11.13 -4.82
N TRP A 80 -1.74 -11.13 -4.57
CA TRP A 80 -0.71 -11.74 -5.42
C TRP A 80 0.21 -12.71 -4.68
N ASP A 81 -0.24 -13.31 -3.58
CA ASP A 81 0.61 -14.16 -2.74
C ASP A 81 1.31 -15.26 -3.53
N THR A 82 0.67 -15.87 -4.54
CA THR A 82 1.29 -16.92 -5.36
C THR A 82 2.56 -16.47 -6.10
N MET A 83 2.76 -15.17 -6.29
CA MET A 83 3.92 -14.60 -6.98
C MET A 83 4.99 -14.06 -6.04
N ILE A 84 4.64 -13.66 -4.82
CA ILE A 84 5.54 -12.95 -3.90
C ILE A 84 5.78 -13.79 -2.64
N GLY A 85 7.05 -14.03 -2.32
CA GLY A 85 7.45 -14.76 -1.11
C GLY A 85 8.71 -15.61 -1.31
N PRO A 86 9.16 -16.35 -0.29
CA PRO A 86 10.41 -17.11 -0.33
C PRO A 86 10.42 -18.14 -1.47
N GLY A 87 11.36 -18.01 -2.40
CA GLY A 87 11.52 -18.93 -3.54
C GLY A 87 10.47 -18.79 -4.66
N LYS A 88 9.58 -17.78 -4.60
CA LYS A 88 8.58 -17.48 -5.64
C LYS A 88 9.17 -16.57 -6.73
N SER A 89 8.35 -16.19 -7.72
CA SER A 89 8.76 -15.31 -8.84
C SER A 89 9.37 -13.99 -8.38
N PHE A 90 8.72 -13.35 -7.41
CA PHE A 90 9.28 -12.23 -6.65
C PHE A 90 9.82 -12.79 -5.32
N ASP A 91 11.03 -13.35 -5.41
CA ASP A 91 11.69 -14.06 -4.32
C ASP A 91 12.11 -13.09 -3.20
N THR A 92 11.41 -13.13 -2.08
CA THR A 92 11.67 -12.25 -0.93
C THR A 92 12.93 -12.64 -0.14
N ASN A 93 13.58 -13.76 -0.48
CA ASN A 93 14.94 -14.05 0.01
C ASN A 93 16.01 -13.23 -0.73
N LYS A 94 15.66 -12.60 -1.86
CA LYS A 94 16.59 -11.85 -2.73
C LYS A 94 16.20 -10.39 -2.86
N TYR A 95 14.91 -10.12 -3.03
CA TYR A 95 14.38 -8.80 -3.30
C TYR A 95 13.66 -8.22 -2.08
N PHE A 96 13.69 -6.91 -1.98
CA PHE A 96 12.85 -6.12 -1.10
C PHE A 96 11.66 -5.62 -1.90
N VAL A 97 10.51 -6.26 -1.71
CA VAL A 97 9.30 -5.94 -2.47
C VAL A 97 8.48 -4.94 -1.68
N VAL A 98 8.05 -3.86 -2.32
CA VAL A 98 7.20 -2.81 -1.75
C VAL A 98 5.88 -2.78 -2.50
N SER A 99 4.76 -2.69 -1.79
CA SER A 99 3.43 -2.55 -2.36
C SER A 99 2.70 -1.43 -1.63
N SER A 100 2.28 -0.39 -2.35
CA SER A 100 1.59 0.77 -1.77
C SER A 100 0.22 0.94 -2.41
N SER A 101 -0.73 1.42 -1.62
CA SER A 101 -2.01 1.86 -2.13
C SER A 101 -1.88 3.19 -2.87
N CYS A 102 -2.51 3.29 -4.05
CA CYS A 102 -2.53 4.52 -4.83
C CYS A 102 -3.21 5.67 -4.06
N ILE A 103 -2.78 6.90 -4.33
CA ILE A 103 -3.52 8.10 -3.93
C ILE A 103 -4.97 8.03 -4.45
N GLY A 104 -5.94 8.36 -3.60
CA GLY A 104 -7.37 8.19 -3.89
C GLY A 104 -7.96 6.82 -3.52
N SER A 105 -7.14 5.85 -3.09
CA SER A 105 -7.59 4.53 -2.64
C SER A 105 -8.43 4.59 -1.35
N CYS A 106 -9.27 3.58 -1.14
CA CYS A 106 -9.98 3.37 0.13
C CYS A 106 -9.23 2.45 1.11
N TYR A 107 -8.04 1.97 0.74
CA TYR A 107 -7.23 1.05 1.55
C TYR A 107 -6.12 1.78 2.33
N GLY A 108 -6.49 2.81 3.09
CA GLY A 108 -5.61 3.50 4.05
C GLY A 108 -4.77 4.66 3.51
N THR A 109 -4.58 4.77 2.19
CA THR A 109 -3.95 5.96 1.57
C THR A 109 -4.95 7.12 1.50
N SER A 110 -4.47 8.36 1.56
CA SER A 110 -5.30 9.56 1.43
C SER A 110 -6.19 9.49 0.19
N GLY A 111 -7.49 9.71 0.38
CA GLY A 111 -8.48 9.66 -0.69
C GLY A 111 -9.78 10.36 -0.29
N PRO A 112 -10.83 10.27 -1.12
CA PRO A 112 -12.12 10.93 -0.86
C PRO A 112 -12.76 10.55 0.49
N ALA A 113 -12.47 9.35 1.01
CA ALA A 113 -12.98 8.88 2.29
C ALA A 113 -12.17 9.40 3.50
N SER A 114 -10.96 9.93 3.29
CA SER A 114 -10.12 10.46 4.36
C SER A 114 -10.76 11.69 5.00
N ILE A 115 -10.53 11.83 6.31
CA ILE A 115 -11.07 12.95 7.09
C ILE A 115 -10.25 14.20 6.82
N ASP A 116 -10.95 15.26 6.42
CA ASP A 116 -10.43 16.60 6.31
C ASP A 116 -10.26 17.19 7.71
N PRO A 117 -9.02 17.50 8.14
CA PRO A 117 -8.76 17.98 9.50
C PRO A 117 -9.36 19.37 9.75
N GLU A 118 -9.63 20.16 8.71
CA GLU A 118 -10.26 21.49 8.85
C GLU A 118 -11.75 21.38 9.14
N THR A 119 -12.42 20.38 8.57
CA THR A 119 -13.88 20.24 8.65
C THR A 119 -14.37 19.08 9.51
N GLY A 120 -13.49 18.15 9.87
CA GLY A 120 -13.83 16.91 10.59
C GLY A 120 -14.70 15.94 9.80
N LYS A 121 -14.82 16.13 8.48
CA LYS A 121 -15.68 15.32 7.58
C LYS A 121 -14.85 14.72 6.45
N PRO A 122 -15.32 13.65 5.78
CA PRO A 122 -14.64 13.16 4.58
C PRO A 122 -14.48 14.24 3.52
N TYR A 123 -13.37 14.23 2.78
CA TYR A 123 -13.14 15.16 1.66
C TYR A 123 -14.22 15.03 0.58
N GLY A 124 -14.61 13.79 0.24
CA GLY A 124 -15.56 13.51 -0.84
C GLY A 124 -15.13 14.14 -2.16
N LEU A 125 -16.05 14.85 -2.81
CA LEU A 125 -15.79 15.56 -4.08
C LEU A 125 -14.81 16.74 -3.95
N ARG A 126 -14.39 17.12 -2.73
CA ARG A 126 -13.34 18.13 -2.52
C ARG A 126 -11.92 17.55 -2.66
N PHE A 127 -11.79 16.23 -2.68
CA PHE A 127 -10.49 15.60 -2.92
C PHE A 127 -10.02 15.90 -4.36
N PRO A 128 -8.73 16.18 -4.60
CA PRO A 128 -8.23 16.46 -5.94
C PRO A 128 -8.58 15.36 -6.94
N MET A 129 -8.79 15.76 -8.21
CA MET A 129 -8.88 14.78 -9.29
C MET A 129 -7.52 14.11 -9.46
N VAL A 130 -7.50 12.79 -9.39
CA VAL A 130 -6.30 11.96 -9.45
C VAL A 130 -6.09 11.40 -10.86
N THR A 131 -4.85 11.50 -11.33
CA THR A 131 -4.38 10.87 -12.57
C THR A 131 -3.43 9.70 -12.28
N ILE A 132 -3.08 8.91 -13.29
CA ILE A 132 -2.03 7.89 -13.15
C ILE A 132 -0.66 8.52 -12.85
N ARG A 133 -0.37 9.72 -13.38
CA ARG A 133 0.90 10.40 -13.06
C ARG A 133 0.96 10.74 -11.58
N ASP A 134 -0.12 11.29 -11.03
CA ASP A 134 -0.20 11.59 -9.59
C ASP A 134 0.02 10.33 -8.74
N MET A 135 -0.53 9.18 -9.18
CA MET A 135 -0.27 7.90 -8.50
C MET A 135 1.22 7.54 -8.54
N VAL A 136 1.88 7.65 -9.69
CA VAL A 136 3.30 7.31 -9.84
C VAL A 136 4.20 8.24 -9.03
N GLU A 137 3.90 9.54 -8.97
CA GLU A 137 4.71 10.50 -8.20
C GLU A 137 4.59 10.30 -6.68
N VAL A 138 3.45 9.77 -6.21
CA VAL A 138 3.21 9.50 -4.78
C VAL A 138 3.83 8.16 -4.33
N GLN A 139 4.03 7.21 -5.25
CA GLN A 139 4.61 5.88 -4.97
C GLN A 139 6.13 5.89 -4.94
#